data_AF-A0A914G7T3-F1
#
_entry.id   AF-A0A914G7T3-F1
#
_cell.length_a   1.000
_cell.length_b   1.000
_cell.length_c   1.000
_cell.angle_alpha   90.00
_cell.angle_beta   90.00
_cell.angle_gamma   90.00
#
_symmetry.space_group_name_H-M   'P 1'
#
loop_
_entity.id
_entity.type
_entity.pdbx_description
1 polymer ?
#
loop_
_entity_poly.entity_id
_entity_poly.type
_entity_poly.pdbx_seq_one_letter_code
_entity_poly.pdbx_strand_id
1 'polypeptide(L)'
;MNYEKELKDIFDGILNIEDLPDEARIKWNEWKEEEKLIEEKVQEWMDEKEKKKEEARDVRRDTDFEIAYDRLSRAGYNGKHGNFEVPFELKQDAIKLYEQVKRAEKGFSKAQAQRNFIRKVNEIITDYGWNPPADWN
;
A
#
# COMPACT_ATOMS: atom_id res chain seq x y z
N MET A 1 -35.63 0.80 8.62
CA MET A 1 -36.33 2.04 9.02
C MET A 1 -35.26 2.98 9.50
N ASN A 2 -34.95 4.01 8.72
CA ASN A 2 -33.83 4.91 9.00
C ASN A 2 -34.38 6.12 9.75
N TYR A 3 -34.57 5.95 11.06
CA TYR A 3 -35.23 6.91 11.94
C TYR A 3 -34.57 8.30 11.91
N GLU A 4 -33.27 8.41 11.65
CA GLU A 4 -32.57 9.69 11.48
C GLU A 4 -33.06 10.46 10.25
N LYS A 5 -33.37 9.75 9.16
CA LYS A 5 -33.84 10.38 7.93
C LYS A 5 -35.28 10.86 8.06
N GLU A 6 -36.13 10.06 8.70
CA GLU A 6 -37.52 10.43 8.99
C GLU A 6 -37.58 11.60 9.99
N LEU A 7 -36.71 11.64 11.01
CA LEU A 7 -36.64 12.75 11.94
C LEU A 7 -36.11 14.04 11.29
N LYS A 8 -35.10 13.95 10.40
CA LYS A 8 -34.63 15.11 9.62
C LYS A 8 -35.72 15.65 8.69
N ASP A 9 -36.43 14.79 7.96
CA ASP A 9 -37.52 15.20 7.07
C ASP A 9 -38.70 15.84 7.86
N ILE A 10 -38.99 15.34 9.07
CA ILE A 10 -40.00 15.92 9.97
C ILE A 10 -39.53 17.28 10.51
N PHE A 11 -38.26 17.42 10.90
CA PHE A 11 -37.71 18.67 11.44
C PHE A 11 -37.63 19.77 10.36
N ASP A 12 -37.15 19.43 9.17
CA ASP A 12 -37.08 20.32 8.00
C ASP A 12 -38.47 20.72 7.51
N GLY A 13 -39.50 19.88 7.74
CA GLY A 13 -40.90 20.18 7.40
C GLY A 13 -41.68 21.01 8.45
N ILE A 14 -41.20 21.09 9.70
CA ILE A 14 -41.90 21.78 10.81
C ILE A 14 -41.35 23.19 11.06
N LEU A 15 -40.08 23.44 10.76
CA LEU A 15 -39.42 24.74 10.94
C LEU A 15 -39.19 25.41 9.58
N ASN A 16 -40.11 26.30 9.17
CA ASN A 16 -39.79 27.27 8.12
C ASN A 16 -38.73 28.22 8.68
N ILE A 17 -37.49 28.07 8.22
CA ILE A 17 -36.32 28.85 8.66
C ILE A 17 -36.53 30.37 8.47
N GLU A 18 -37.43 30.77 7.57
CA GLU A 18 -37.81 32.17 7.33
C GLU A 18 -38.63 32.82 8.47
N ASP A 19 -39.26 32.01 9.35
CA ASP A 19 -40.04 32.50 10.50
C ASP A 19 -39.20 32.60 11.79
N LEU A 20 -37.89 32.27 11.74
CA LEU A 20 -36.97 32.37 12.87
C LEU A 20 -36.41 33.80 13.02
N PRO A 21 -36.15 34.28 14.25
CA PRO A 21 -35.44 35.54 14.47
C PRO A 21 -34.09 35.55 13.75
N ASP A 22 -33.70 36.70 13.18
CA ASP A 22 -32.49 36.82 12.35
C ASP A 22 -31.22 36.26 13.03
N GLU A 23 -31.08 36.44 14.33
CA GLU A 23 -29.96 35.91 15.13
C GLU A 23 -29.91 34.37 15.17
N ALA A 24 -31.07 33.70 15.22
CA ALA A 24 -31.15 32.23 15.24
C ALA A 24 -30.81 31.65 13.85
N ARG A 25 -31.22 32.34 12.79
CA ARG A 25 -30.89 31.98 11.41
C ARG A 25 -29.41 32.15 11.11
N ILE A 26 -28.78 33.21 11.61
CA ILE A 26 -27.32 33.42 11.49
C ILE A 26 -26.57 32.28 12.17
N LYS A 27 -26.90 31.95 13.44
CA LYS A 27 -26.27 30.84 14.16
C LYS A 27 -26.47 29.48 13.50
N TRP A 28 -27.64 29.25 12.91
CA TRP A 28 -27.91 28.01 12.16
C TRP A 28 -27.02 27.89 10.92
N ASN A 29 -26.85 28.99 10.17
CA ASN A 29 -25.98 29.02 9.01
C ASN A 29 -24.50 28.87 9.40
N GLU A 30 -24.05 29.54 10.47
CA GLU A 30 -22.70 29.37 11.02
C GLU A 30 -22.45 27.91 11.42
N TRP A 31 -23.41 27.29 12.12
CA TRP A 31 -23.32 25.88 12.50
C TRP A 31 -23.23 24.95 11.27
N LYS A 32 -23.99 25.26 10.20
CA LYS A 32 -23.93 24.50 8.95
C LYS A 32 -22.59 24.66 8.23
N GLU A 33 -22.02 25.86 8.24
CA GLU A 33 -20.69 26.11 7.70
C GLU A 33 -19.60 25.38 8.51
N GLU A 34 -19.72 25.37 9.85
CA GLU A 34 -18.83 24.61 10.73
C GLU A 34 -18.93 23.09 10.51
N GLU A 35 -20.16 22.55 10.39
CA GLU A 35 -20.41 21.14 10.08
C GLU A 35 -19.70 20.75 8.78
N LYS A 36 -19.89 21.56 7.73
CA LYS A 36 -19.23 21.36 6.43
C LYS A 36 -17.70 21.45 6.52
N LEU A 37 -17.17 22.42 7.25
CA LEU A 37 -15.72 22.57 7.45
C LEU A 37 -15.12 21.36 8.17
N ILE A 38 -15.84 20.81 9.15
CA ILE A 38 -15.42 19.61 9.87
C ILE A 38 -15.45 18.40 8.93
N GLU A 39 -16.50 18.24 8.13
CA GLU A 39 -16.58 17.17 7.12
C GLU A 39 -15.41 17.25 6.12
N GLU A 40 -15.10 18.45 5.61
CA GLU A 40 -13.96 18.69 4.71
C GLU A 40 -12.63 18.32 5.38
N LYS A 41 -12.40 18.75 6.62
CA LYS A 41 -11.18 18.40 7.38
C LYS A 41 -11.06 16.90 7.66
N VAL A 42 -12.17 16.23 7.96
CA VAL A 42 -12.18 14.77 8.16
C VAL A 42 -11.83 14.06 6.86
N GLN A 43 -12.39 14.51 5.73
CA GLN A 43 -12.07 13.95 4.42
C GLN A 43 -10.59 14.15 4.07
N GLU A 44 -10.05 15.36 4.25
CA GLU A 44 -8.62 15.66 4.05
C GLU A 44 -7.73 14.76 4.90
N TRP A 45 -8.09 14.57 6.18
CA TRP A 45 -7.36 13.68 7.08
C TRP A 45 -7.41 12.22 6.63
N MET A 46 -8.55 11.72 6.16
CA MET A 46 -8.71 10.37 5.63
C MET A 46 -7.88 10.17 4.36
N ASP A 47 -7.88 11.14 3.45
CA ASP A 47 -7.10 11.11 2.21
C ASP A 47 -5.59 11.13 2.51
N GLU A 48 -5.15 11.95 3.45
CA GLU A 48 -3.75 11.99 3.89
C GLU A 48 -3.32 10.66 4.53
N LYS A 49 -4.20 10.04 5.32
CA LYS A 49 -3.96 8.72 5.93
C LYS A 49 -3.82 7.64 4.88
N GLU A 50 -4.69 7.59 3.88
CA GLU A 50 -4.60 6.57 2.83
C GLU A 50 -3.35 6.80 1.95
N LYS A 51 -2.98 8.06 1.67
CA LYS A 51 -1.73 8.39 0.97
C LYS A 51 -0.51 7.88 1.74
N LYS A 52 -0.40 8.20 3.04
CA LYS A 52 0.70 7.72 3.90
C LYS A 52 0.78 6.18 3.93
N LYS A 53 -0.37 5.51 3.93
CA LYS A 53 -0.46 4.05 3.92
C LYS A 53 -0.01 3.47 2.58
N GLU A 54 -0.33 4.10 1.45
CA GLU A 54 0.18 3.65 0.14
C GLU A 54 1.69 3.91 0.02
N GLU A 55 2.18 5.06 0.45
CA GLU A 55 3.62 5.35 0.51
C GLU A 55 4.36 4.31 1.37
N ALA A 56 3.82 3.97 2.55
CA ALA A 56 4.38 2.93 3.42
C ALA A 56 4.36 1.54 2.77
N ARG A 57 3.33 1.22 1.96
CA ARG A 57 3.29 -0.03 1.18
C ARG A 57 4.38 -0.05 0.13
N ASP A 58 4.61 1.04 -0.58
CA ASP A 58 5.65 1.14 -1.61
C ASP A 58 7.05 1.03 -1.01
N VAL A 59 7.31 1.70 0.12
CA VAL A 59 8.59 1.55 0.85
C VAL A 59 8.84 0.10 1.25
N ARG A 60 7.81 -0.60 1.75
CA ARG A 60 7.92 -2.02 2.07
C ARG A 60 8.21 -2.88 0.85
N ARG A 61 7.56 -2.63 -0.29
CA ARG A 61 7.81 -3.36 -1.56
C ARG A 61 9.25 -3.17 -2.04
N ASP A 62 9.78 -1.96 -1.97
CA ASP A 62 11.17 -1.68 -2.32
C ASP A 62 12.13 -2.39 -1.36
N THR A 63 11.81 -2.43 -0.06
CA THR A 63 12.59 -3.18 0.94
C THR A 63 12.59 -4.68 0.65
N ASP A 64 11.41 -5.27 0.40
CA ASP A 64 11.27 -6.70 0.08
C ASP A 64 12.02 -7.08 -1.22
N PHE A 65 12.03 -6.16 -2.19
CA PHE A 65 12.75 -6.33 -3.46
C PHE A 65 14.27 -6.40 -3.25
N GLU A 66 14.84 -5.50 -2.46
CA GLU A 66 16.29 -5.50 -2.16
C GLU A 66 16.68 -6.72 -1.31
N ILE A 67 15.83 -7.13 -0.35
CA ILE A 67 16.04 -8.37 0.42
C ILE A 67 16.03 -9.59 -0.51
N ALA A 68 15.12 -9.66 -1.48
CA ALA A 68 15.09 -10.75 -2.44
C ALA A 68 16.37 -10.78 -3.31
N TYR A 69 16.91 -9.62 -3.68
CA TYR A 69 18.17 -9.56 -4.42
C TYR A 69 19.37 -10.06 -3.58
N ASP A 70 19.50 -9.62 -2.32
CA ASP A 70 20.53 -10.16 -1.41
C ASP A 70 20.38 -11.68 -1.28
N ARG A 71 19.16 -12.18 -1.15
CA ARG A 71 18.91 -13.62 -1.06
C ARG A 71 19.32 -14.36 -2.33
N LEU A 72 19.00 -13.83 -3.52
CA LEU A 72 19.40 -14.40 -4.79
C LEU A 72 20.93 -14.48 -4.93
N SER A 73 21.66 -13.47 -4.43
CA SER A 73 23.14 -13.44 -4.50
C SER A 73 23.80 -14.59 -3.73
N ARG A 74 23.11 -15.09 -2.71
CA ARG A 74 23.54 -16.21 -1.85
C ARG A 74 22.76 -17.51 -2.15
N ALA A 75 22.00 -17.53 -3.24
CA ALA A 75 21.20 -18.68 -3.60
C ALA A 75 22.08 -19.86 -4.03
N GLY A 76 21.63 -21.04 -3.63
CA GLY A 76 22.44 -22.24 -3.58
C GLY A 76 22.76 -22.61 -2.13
N TYR A 77 23.18 -23.85 -1.95
CA TYR A 77 23.46 -24.42 -0.64
C TYR A 77 24.86 -25.00 -0.65
N ASN A 78 25.69 -24.62 0.31
CA ASN A 78 26.98 -25.26 0.55
C ASN A 78 27.04 -25.64 2.02
N GLY A 79 26.95 -26.94 2.32
CA GLY A 79 26.93 -27.40 3.70
C GLY A 79 27.07 -28.90 3.87
N LYS A 80 26.76 -29.38 5.08
CA LYS A 80 26.94 -30.78 5.49
C LYS A 80 26.22 -31.77 4.58
N HIS A 81 25.12 -31.35 3.96
CA HIS A 81 24.28 -32.19 3.10
C HIS A 81 24.64 -32.11 1.60
N GLY A 82 25.75 -31.45 1.24
CA GLY A 82 26.22 -31.32 -0.14
C GLY A 82 26.30 -29.88 -0.61
N ASN A 83 26.62 -29.73 -1.90
CA ASN A 83 26.71 -28.44 -2.59
C ASN A 83 25.70 -28.44 -3.74
N PHE A 84 24.75 -27.52 -3.69
CA PHE A 84 23.74 -27.31 -4.72
C PHE A 84 23.90 -25.92 -5.30
N GLU A 85 24.39 -25.85 -6.53
CA GLU A 85 24.49 -24.59 -7.26
C GLU A 85 23.22 -24.35 -8.09
N VAL A 86 22.75 -23.10 -8.08
CA VAL A 86 21.67 -22.68 -8.95
C VAL A 86 22.18 -22.61 -10.40
N PRO A 87 21.50 -23.27 -11.37
CA PRO A 87 21.80 -23.16 -12.79
C PRO A 87 21.92 -21.72 -13.26
N PHE A 88 22.86 -21.47 -14.17
CA PHE A 88 23.18 -20.14 -14.64
C PHE A 88 21.99 -19.48 -15.36
N GLU A 89 21.22 -20.25 -16.12
CA GLU A 89 20.04 -19.80 -16.85
C GLU A 89 18.97 -19.24 -15.89
N LEU A 90 18.75 -19.90 -14.76
CA LEU A 90 17.80 -19.44 -13.75
C LEU A 90 18.26 -18.13 -13.08
N LYS A 91 19.56 -18.00 -12.83
CA LYS A 91 20.15 -16.74 -12.33
C LYS A 91 19.98 -15.62 -13.35
N GLN A 92 20.26 -15.90 -14.63
CA GLN A 92 20.09 -14.92 -15.71
C GLN A 92 18.65 -14.43 -15.81
N ASP A 93 17.67 -15.33 -15.74
CA ASP A 93 16.26 -14.96 -15.83
C ASP A 93 15.81 -14.11 -14.64
N ALA A 94 16.29 -14.41 -13.43
CA ALA A 94 16.05 -13.57 -12.26
C ALA A 94 16.70 -12.18 -12.41
N ILE A 95 17.93 -12.10 -12.95
CA ILE A 95 18.62 -10.82 -13.19
C ILE A 95 17.90 -9.99 -14.27
N LYS A 96 17.36 -10.60 -15.32
CA LYS A 96 16.54 -9.88 -16.32
C LYS A 96 15.32 -9.23 -15.68
N LEU A 97 14.63 -9.94 -14.79
CA LEU A 97 13.48 -9.39 -14.05
C LEU A 97 13.91 -8.24 -13.11
N TYR A 98 15.08 -8.34 -12.48
CA TYR A 98 15.64 -7.27 -11.66
C TYR A 98 15.91 -5.99 -12.48
N GLU A 99 16.54 -6.13 -13.65
CA GLU A 99 16.79 -5.01 -14.57
C GLU A 99 15.48 -4.38 -15.06
N GLN A 100 14.45 -5.17 -15.34
CA GLN A 100 13.12 -4.66 -15.72
C GLN A 100 12.52 -3.78 -14.62
N VAL A 101 12.68 -4.15 -13.34
CA VAL A 101 12.24 -3.32 -12.20
C VAL A 101 12.99 -1.99 -12.18
N LYS A 102 14.33 -2.01 -12.33
CA LYS A 102 15.17 -0.80 -12.28
C LYS A 102 14.94 0.14 -13.46
N ARG A 103 14.72 -0.41 -14.67
CA ARG A 103 14.52 0.37 -15.90
C ARG A 103 13.09 0.86 -16.09
N ALA A 104 12.14 0.40 -15.28
CA ALA A 104 10.71 0.72 -15.41
C ALA A 104 10.21 0.57 -16.86
N GLU A 105 10.57 -0.56 -17.50
CA GLU A 105 10.29 -0.79 -18.93
C GLU A 105 8.78 -0.74 -19.24
N LYS A 106 8.44 -0.18 -20.41
CA LYS A 106 7.05 -0.02 -20.86
C LYS A 106 6.37 -1.38 -21.02
N GLY A 107 5.27 -1.58 -20.29
CA GLY A 107 4.40 -2.76 -20.43
C GLY A 107 4.00 -3.40 -19.10
N PHE A 108 4.74 -3.14 -18.02
CA PHE A 108 4.43 -3.63 -16.67
C PHE A 108 4.55 -2.52 -15.62
N SER A 109 3.71 -2.56 -14.59
CA SER A 109 3.89 -1.70 -13.42
C SER A 109 5.12 -2.15 -12.62
N LYS A 110 5.85 -1.20 -12.01
CA LYS A 110 7.00 -1.48 -11.12
C LYS A 110 6.63 -2.54 -10.07
N ALA A 111 5.47 -2.40 -9.45
CA ALA A 111 4.96 -3.35 -8.45
C ALA A 111 4.78 -4.78 -9.00
N GLN A 112 4.32 -4.93 -10.24
CA GLN A 112 4.16 -6.24 -10.86
C GLN A 112 5.49 -6.88 -11.22
N ALA A 113 6.44 -6.08 -11.73
CA ALA A 113 7.79 -6.55 -12.00
C ALA A 113 8.50 -7.00 -10.70
N GLN A 114 8.35 -6.25 -9.60
CA GLN A 114 8.86 -6.61 -8.27
C GLN A 114 8.27 -7.93 -7.77
N ARG A 115 6.95 -8.12 -7.89
CA ARG A 115 6.29 -9.38 -7.51
C ARG A 115 6.82 -10.57 -8.31
N ASN A 116 7.00 -10.40 -9.63
CA ASN A 116 7.53 -11.46 -10.48
C ASN A 116 8.97 -11.82 -10.11
N PHE A 117 9.81 -10.82 -9.84
CA PHE A 117 11.18 -11.03 -9.37
C PHE A 117 11.21 -11.78 -8.03
N ILE A 118 10.49 -11.28 -7.01
CA ILE A 118 10.44 -11.91 -5.68
C ILE A 118 9.95 -13.35 -5.77
N ARG A 119 8.92 -13.61 -6.58
CA ARG A 119 8.42 -14.97 -6.80
C ARG A 119 9.51 -15.88 -7.38
N LYS A 120 10.20 -15.42 -8.44
CA LYS A 120 11.27 -16.21 -9.08
C LYS A 120 12.42 -16.50 -8.13
N VAL A 121 12.81 -15.52 -7.31
CA VAL A 121 13.83 -15.71 -6.27
C VAL A 121 13.40 -16.75 -5.26
N ASN A 122 12.16 -16.69 -4.77
CA ASN A 122 11.64 -17.65 -3.80
C ASN A 122 11.57 -19.07 -4.38
N GLU A 123 11.20 -19.24 -5.66
CA GLU A 123 11.28 -20.53 -6.36
C GLU A 123 12.71 -21.07 -6.36
N ILE A 124 13.68 -20.25 -6.78
CA ILE A 124 15.10 -20.63 -6.81
C ILE A 124 15.61 -21.03 -5.42
N ILE A 125 15.29 -20.27 -4.39
CA ILE A 125 15.73 -20.56 -3.01
C ILE A 125 15.08 -21.83 -2.47
N THR A 126 13.82 -22.08 -2.82
CA THR A 126 13.12 -23.30 -2.39
C THR A 126 13.77 -24.54 -2.99
N ASP A 127 14.16 -24.47 -4.26
CA ASP A 127 14.71 -25.61 -5.00
C ASP A 127 16.19 -25.87 -4.70
N TYR A 128 16.99 -24.82 -4.50
CA TYR A 128 18.46 -24.92 -4.39
C TYR A 128 19.00 -24.52 -3.01
N GLY A 129 18.14 -24.06 -2.11
CA GLY A 129 18.52 -23.56 -0.80
C GLY A 129 19.10 -22.15 -0.83
N TRP A 130 19.43 -21.67 0.38
CA TRP A 130 20.01 -20.37 0.61
C TRP A 130 21.00 -20.43 1.77
N ASN A 131 22.16 -19.80 1.60
CA ASN A 131 23.17 -19.73 2.63
C ASN A 131 23.01 -18.43 3.44
N PRO A 132 22.86 -18.51 4.77
CA PRO A 132 22.74 -17.33 5.62
C PRO A 132 24.04 -16.51 5.64
N PRO A 133 23.98 -15.23 6.03
CA PRO A 133 25.15 -14.42 6.28
C PRO A 133 26.15 -15.03 7.27
N ALA A 134 27.43 -14.75 7.07
CA ALA A 134 28.51 -15.30 7.89
C ALA A 134 28.40 -14.90 9.37
N ASP A 135 27.75 -13.76 9.65
CA ASP A 135 27.50 -13.14 10.95
C ASP A 135 26.19 -13.59 11.62
N TRP A 136 25.43 -14.52 11.04
CA TRP A 136 24.20 -15.07 11.62
C TRP A 136 24.41 -16.29 12.55
N ASN A 137 25.66 -16.58 12.94
CA ASN A 137 26.03 -17.67 13.87
C ASN A 137 26.13 -17.21 15.32
#